data_AF-A0A7C8Z5J9-F1
#
_entry.id   AF-A0A7C8Z5J9-F1
#
_cell.length_a   1.000
_cell.length_b   1.000
_cell.length_c   1.000
_cell.angle_alpha   90.00
_cell.angle_beta   90.00
_cell.angle_gamma   90.00
#
_symmetry.space_group_name_H-M   'P 1'
#
loop_
_entity.id
_entity.type
_entity.pdbx_description
1 polymer ?
#
loop_
_entity_poly.entity_id
_entity_poly.type
_entity_poly.pdbx_seq_one_letter_code
_entity_poly.pdbx_strand_id
1 'polypeptide(L)'
;NPVHKKVPVLVHNDKSIVESQIILEYIDETWPGHPIMPQDPYDRAMARFWANFIDDKCLTSTWKALFWTRGEEQRKALEEAEENLGFMEKELEKKKLFGGENFGF
;
A
#
# COMPACT_ATOMS: atom_id res chain seq x y z
N ASN A 1 11.64 -2.83 16.54
CA ASN A 1 12.31 -2.97 15.23
C ASN A 1 13.75 -2.43 15.31
N PRO A 2 14.74 -3.28 15.65
CA PRO A 2 16.14 -2.83 15.71
C PRO A 2 16.76 -2.55 14.34
N VAL A 3 16.19 -3.09 13.24
CA VAL A 3 16.70 -2.96 11.88
C VAL A 3 16.33 -1.60 11.28
N HIS A 4 15.03 -1.35 11.07
CA HIS A 4 14.57 -0.12 10.40
C HIS A 4 14.26 1.02 11.36
N LYS A 5 14.06 0.73 12.66
CA LYS A 5 13.70 1.73 13.69
C LYS A 5 12.48 2.59 13.30
N LYS A 6 11.57 2.02 12.53
CA LYS A 6 10.32 2.64 12.08
C LYS A 6 9.11 1.99 12.73
N VAL A 7 8.01 2.75 12.77
CA VAL A 7 6.65 2.27 13.03
C VAL A 7 5.92 2.07 11.68
N PRO A 8 4.89 1.21 11.61
CA PRO A 8 4.32 0.39 12.69
C PRO A 8 5.16 -0.84 13.07
N VAL A 9 4.97 -1.30 14.31
CA VAL A 9 5.44 -2.60 14.81
C VAL A 9 4.28 -3.26 15.54
N LEU A 10 3.85 -4.44 15.07
CA LEU A 10 2.86 -5.25 15.77
C LEU A 10 3.58 -6.18 16.76
N VAL A 11 3.12 -6.21 18.02
CA VAL A 11 3.61 -7.17 19.02
C VAL A 11 2.46 -8.11 19.37
N HIS A 12 2.61 -9.39 19.03
CA HIS A 12 1.62 -10.43 19.31
C HIS A 12 2.31 -11.64 19.96
N ASN A 13 1.90 -12.00 21.19
CA ASN A 13 2.51 -13.08 21.99
C ASN A 13 4.03 -12.96 22.10
N ASP A 14 4.50 -11.77 22.49
CA ASP A 14 5.92 -11.40 22.63
C ASP A 14 6.77 -11.51 21.35
N LYS A 15 6.14 -11.74 20.20
CA LYS A 15 6.77 -11.72 18.87
C LYS A 15 6.49 -10.39 18.19
N SER A 16 7.54 -9.75 17.69
CA SER A 16 7.44 -8.48 16.95
C SER A 16 7.41 -8.73 15.45
N ILE A 17 6.45 -8.12 14.75
CA ILE A 17 6.31 -8.11 13.29
C ILE A 17 6.41 -6.65 12.83
N VAL A 18 7.10 -6.42 11.72
CA VAL A 18 7.46 -5.09 11.19
C VAL A 18 7.07 -5.02 9.72
N GLU A 19 7.04 -3.81 9.17
CA GLU A 19 6.50 -3.47 7.84
C GLU A 19 4.97 -3.59 7.78
N SER A 20 4.29 -2.51 7.38
CA SER A 20 2.82 -2.40 7.39
C SER A 20 2.15 -3.50 6.57
N GLN A 21 2.64 -3.77 5.36
CA GLN A 21 2.10 -4.81 4.49
C GLN A 21 2.26 -6.21 5.09
N ILE A 22 3.44 -6.51 5.66
CA ILE A 22 3.70 -7.80 6.33
C ILE A 22 2.81 -7.96 7.56
N ILE A 23 2.61 -6.89 8.33
CA ILE A 23 1.69 -6.88 9.47
C ILE A 23 0.27 -7.20 9.03
N LEU A 24 -0.20 -6.63 7.91
CA LEU A 24 -1.54 -6.91 7.38
C LEU A 24 -1.69 -8.36 6.90
N GLU A 25 -0.70 -8.92 6.18
CA GLU A 25 -0.71 -10.33 5.79
C GLU A 25 -0.72 -11.26 7.02
N TYR A 26 0.07 -10.94 8.05
CA TYR A 26 0.06 -11.69 9.31
C TYR A 26 -1.31 -11.65 10.00
N ILE A 27 -1.97 -10.49 10.02
CA ILE A 27 -3.32 -10.35 10.58
C ILE A 27 -4.30 -11.23 9.80
N ASP A 28 -4.26 -11.17 8.48
CA ASP A 28 -5.14 -11.94 7.59
C ASP A 28 -5.02 -13.46 7.82
N GLU A 29 -3.79 -13.95 7.99
CA GLU A 29 -3.51 -15.37 8.23
C GLU A 29 -3.81 -15.81 9.67
N THR A 30 -3.78 -14.91 10.64
CA THR A 30 -3.93 -15.23 12.07
C THR A 30 -5.39 -15.23 12.53
N TRP A 31 -6.22 -14.31 12.02
CA TRP A 31 -7.61 -14.15 12.43
C TRP A 31 -8.58 -14.43 11.27
N PRO A 32 -9.07 -15.67 11.15
CA PRO A 32 -9.98 -16.04 10.06
C PRO A 32 -11.35 -15.37 10.20
N GLY A 33 -12.05 -15.21 9.08
CA GLY A 33 -13.45 -14.77 9.01
C GLY A 33 -13.67 -13.43 8.31
N HIS A 34 -12.62 -12.61 8.18
CA HIS A 34 -12.67 -11.32 7.47
C HIS A 34 -11.43 -11.17 6.58
N PRO A 35 -11.38 -11.85 5.42
CA PRO A 35 -10.20 -11.86 4.58
C PRO A 35 -9.91 -10.45 4.03
N ILE A 36 -8.70 -9.97 4.26
CA ILE A 36 -8.11 -8.78 3.66
C ILE A 36 -7.55 -9.15 2.29
N MET A 37 -6.93 -10.32 2.16
CA MET A 37 -6.37 -10.79 0.89
C MET A 37 -7.39 -11.61 0.08
N PRO A 38 -7.37 -11.48 -1.26
CA PRO A 38 -8.07 -12.40 -2.14
C PRO A 38 -7.57 -13.84 -1.95
N GLN A 39 -8.48 -14.80 -2.11
CA GLN A 39 -8.15 -16.23 -2.04
C GLN A 39 -7.56 -16.75 -3.36
N ASP A 40 -8.00 -16.18 -4.49
CA ASP A 40 -7.44 -16.53 -5.79
C ASP A 40 -5.95 -16.12 -5.87
N PRO A 41 -5.04 -17.01 -6.32
CA PRO A 41 -3.61 -16.70 -6.39
C PRO A 41 -3.27 -15.51 -7.27
N TYR A 42 -3.95 -15.32 -8.41
CA TYR A 42 -3.69 -14.22 -9.32
C TYR A 42 -4.17 -12.90 -8.70
N ASP A 43 -5.40 -12.86 -8.19
CA ASP A 43 -5.93 -11.65 -7.57
C ASP A 43 -5.11 -11.22 -6.36
N ARG A 44 -4.63 -12.19 -5.56
CA ARG A 44 -3.73 -11.94 -4.43
C ARG A 44 -2.37 -11.40 -4.88
N ALA A 45 -1.82 -11.90 -5.98
CA ALA A 45 -0.60 -11.34 -6.56
C ALA A 45 -0.82 -9.91 -7.05
N MET A 46 -1.98 -9.61 -7.62
CA MET A 46 -2.32 -8.25 -8.05
C MET A 46 -2.52 -7.29 -6.87
N ALA A 47 -3.15 -7.74 -5.78
CA ALA A 47 -3.26 -6.94 -4.56
C ALA A 47 -1.88 -6.54 -4.01
N ARG A 48 -0.93 -7.50 -3.95
CA ARG A 48 0.46 -7.21 -3.55
C ARG A 48 1.17 -6.26 -4.49
N PHE A 49 0.98 -6.42 -5.79
CA PHE A 49 1.56 -5.53 -6.79
C PHE A 49 1.10 -4.08 -6.56
N TRP A 50 -0.21 -3.86 -6.43
CA TRP A 50 -0.76 -2.53 -6.25
C TRP A 50 -0.38 -1.91 -4.90
N ALA A 51 -0.40 -2.69 -3.82
CA ALA A 51 0.08 -2.22 -2.52
C ALA A 51 1.55 -1.79 -2.57
N ASN A 52 2.42 -2.59 -3.20
CA ASN A 52 3.82 -2.23 -3.39
C ASN A 52 3.98 -0.98 -4.28
N PHE A 53 3.21 -0.87 -5.36
CA PHE A 53 3.20 0.33 -6.21
C PHE A 53 2.82 1.58 -5.43
N ILE A 54 1.86 1.50 -4.50
CA ILE A 54 1.49 2.62 -3.63
C ILE A 54 2.69 3.05 -2.78
N ASP A 55 3.34 2.11 -2.08
CA ASP A 55 4.46 2.42 -1.18
C ASP A 55 5.67 2.99 -1.96
N ASP A 56 6.02 2.36 -3.08
CA ASP A 56 7.22 2.70 -3.84
C ASP A 56 7.04 3.96 -4.70
N LYS A 57 5.88 4.11 -5.35
CA LYS A 57 5.63 5.16 -6.35
C LYS A 57 4.71 6.25 -5.83
N CYS A 58 3.48 5.90 -5.45
CA CYS A 58 2.47 6.90 -5.10
C CYS A 58 2.89 7.71 -3.86
N LEU A 59 3.28 7.04 -2.77
CA LEU A 59 3.73 7.73 -1.56
C LEU A 59 5.00 8.53 -1.85
N THR A 60 6.02 7.92 -2.44
CA THR A 60 7.28 8.63 -2.73
C THR A 60 7.05 9.92 -3.55
N SER A 61 6.30 9.86 -4.64
CA SER A 61 6.00 11.03 -5.49
C SER A 61 5.15 12.07 -4.76
N THR A 62 4.09 11.63 -4.04
CA THR A 62 3.23 12.53 -3.25
C THR A 62 3.99 13.25 -2.14
N TRP A 63 4.85 12.54 -1.39
CA TRP A 63 5.64 13.14 -0.33
C TRP A 63 6.67 14.14 -0.87
N LYS A 64 7.29 13.84 -2.02
CA LYS A 64 8.16 14.80 -2.71
C LYS A 64 7.39 16.05 -3.12
N ALA A 65 6.22 15.90 -3.73
CA ALA A 65 5.40 16.99 -4.23
C ALA A 65 4.85 17.87 -3.10
N LEU A 66 4.45 17.29 -1.97
CA LEU A 66 3.80 18.04 -0.89
C LEU A 66 4.79 18.61 0.13
N PHE A 67 5.82 17.83 0.49
CA PHE A 67 6.61 18.13 1.69
C PHE A 67 8.07 18.41 1.40
N TRP A 68 8.73 17.67 0.49
CA TRP A 68 10.19 17.67 0.41
C TRP A 68 10.81 18.60 -0.64
N THR A 69 10.07 18.96 -1.69
CA THR A 69 10.61 19.75 -2.80
C THR A 69 9.87 21.08 -2.98
N ARG A 70 10.50 22.06 -3.67
CA ARG A 70 9.93 23.37 -3.97
C ARG A 70 10.28 23.80 -5.40
N GLY A 71 9.48 24.71 -5.96
CA GLY A 71 9.72 25.28 -7.29
C GLY A 71 9.59 24.23 -8.39
N GLU A 72 10.55 24.21 -9.31
CA GLU A 72 10.48 23.36 -10.50
C GLU A 72 10.52 21.85 -10.17
N GLU A 73 11.27 21.45 -9.15
CA GLU A 73 11.31 20.05 -8.71
C GLU A 73 9.96 19.61 -8.12
N GLN A 74 9.26 20.52 -7.43
CA GLN A 74 7.94 20.26 -6.90
C GLN A 74 6.91 20.07 -8.01
N ARG A 75 6.99 20.89 -9.06
CA ARG A 75 6.11 20.78 -10.22
C ARG A 75 6.27 19.42 -10.92
N LYS A 76 7.52 18.97 -11.12
CA LYS A 76 7.81 17.64 -11.68
C LYS A 76 7.31 16.51 -10.77
N ALA A 77 7.49 16.63 -9.46
CA ALA A 77 6.99 15.64 -8.51
C ALA A 77 5.45 15.58 -8.48
N LEU A 78 4.78 16.72 -8.68
CA LEU A 78 3.33 16.78 -8.79
C LEU A 78 2.84 16.08 -10.06
N GLU A 79 3.47 16.34 -11.21
CA GLU A 79 3.17 15.65 -12.47
C GLU A 79 3.37 14.13 -12.33
N GLU A 80 4.47 13.68 -11.70
CA GLU A 80 4.72 12.26 -11.41
C GLU A 80 3.66 11.67 -10.45
N ALA A 81 3.24 12.42 -9.43
CA ALA A 81 2.22 11.97 -8.50
C ALA A 81 0.85 11.83 -9.18
N GLU A 82 0.47 12.79 -10.02
CA GLU A 82 -0.76 12.74 -10.82
C GLU A 82 -0.75 11.54 -11.78
N GLU A 83 0.36 11.27 -12.46
CA GLU A 83 0.49 10.10 -13.33
C GLU A 83 0.33 8.78 -12.54
N ASN A 84 1.02 8.64 -11.41
CA ASN A 84 0.95 7.46 -10.57
C ASN A 84 -0.47 7.23 -10.02
N LEU A 85 -1.15 8.29 -9.57
CA LEU A 85 -2.54 8.22 -9.11
C LEU A 85 -3.48 7.89 -10.28
N GLY A 86 -3.20 8.37 -11.48
CA GLY A 86 -3.97 8.01 -12.68
C GLY A 86 -3.93 6.51 -13.01
N PHE A 87 -2.84 5.79 -12.71
CA PHE A 87 -2.83 4.33 -12.80
C PHE A 87 -3.74 3.68 -11.76
N MET A 88 -3.78 4.22 -10.54
CA MET A 88 -4.67 3.73 -9.47
C MET A 88 -6.15 3.96 -9.81
N GLU A 89 -6.48 5.12 -10.38
CA GLU A 89 -7.84 5.43 -10.82
C GLU A 89 -8.32 4.47 -11.91
N LYS A 90 -7.45 4.16 -12.89
CA LYS A 90 -7.77 3.19 -13.95
C LYS A 90 -8.04 1.79 -13.42
N GLU A 91 -7.27 1.35 -12.42
CA GLU A 91 -7.52 0.07 -11.76
C GLU A 91 -8.88 0.04 -11.05
N LEU A 92 -9.34 1.19 -10.56
CA LEU A 92 -10.62 1.34 -9.87
C LEU A 92 -11.82 1.57 -10.82
N GLU A 93 -11.63 1.98 -12.08
CA GLU A 93 -12.72 2.37 -13.01
C GLU A 93 -13.88 1.37 -13.10
N LYS A 94 -13.60 0.07 -12.97
CA LYS A 94 -14.60 -1.02 -13.07
C LYS A 94 -14.89 -1.70 -11.75
N LYS A 95 -14.37 -1.18 -10.63
CA LYS A 95 -14.49 -1.76 -9.30
C LYS A 95 -15.06 -0.73 -8.33
N LYS A 96 -15.82 -1.20 -7.35
CA LYS A 96 -16.29 -0.32 -6.27
C LYS A 96 -15.15 0.04 -5.31
N LEU A 97 -14.27 -0.93 -5.05
CA LEU A 97 -13.06 -0.83 -4.23
C LEU A 97 -11.92 -1.59 -4.92
N PHE A 98 -10.67 -1.40 -4.50
CA PHE A 98 -9.54 -2.16 -5.06
C PHE A 98 -9.71 -3.68 -4.88
N GLY A 99 -10.34 -4.10 -3.78
CA GLY A 99 -10.77 -5.48 -3.50
C GLY A 99 -12.06 -5.92 -4.22
N GLY A 100 -12.54 -5.17 -5.21
CA GLY A 100 -13.78 -5.46 -5.93
C GLY A 100 -15.00 -4.89 -5.20
N GLU A 101 -15.87 -5.76 -4.67
CA GLU A 101 -17.08 -5.37 -3.94
C GLU A 101 -16.83 -5.13 -2.44
N ASN A 102 -15.72 -5.65 -1.91
CA ASN A 102 -15.37 -5.62 -0.50
C ASN A 102 -14.09 -4.81 -0.26
N PHE A 103 -13.92 -4.35 0.99
CA PHE A 103 -12.63 -3.82 1.44
C PHE A 103 -11.59 -4.94 1.41
N GLY A 104 -10.35 -4.60 1.03
CA GLY A 104 -9.26 -5.55 0.89
C GLY A 104 -7.92 -4.91 1.24
N PHE A 105 -6.85 -5.64 0.91
CA PHE A 105 -5.46 -5.22 1.03
C PHE A 105 -5.16 -3.97 0.21
#